data_AF-A0A2L2YPN1-F1
#
_entry.id   AF-A0A2L2YPN1-F1
#
_cell.length_a   1.000
_cell.length_b   1.000
_cell.length_c   1.000
_cell.angle_alpha   90.00
_cell.angle_beta   90.00
_cell.angle_gamma   90.00
#
_symmetry.space_group_name_H-M   'P 1'
#
loop_
_entity.id
_entity.type
_entity.pdbx_description
1 polymer ?
#
loop_
_entity_poly.entity_id
_entity_poly.type
_entity_poly.pdbx_seq_one_letter_code
_entity_poly.pdbx_strand_id
1 'polypeptide(L)'
;IENLSVLVQFVKDLCPSFTKVSRVLVAREKELVHQAHRDILVRSLESVKSLSPILICSMKIFVQILSQGGKGVEDAAENRNYLAVRMSDEINEIIRVLLLTNYDEEAWDADNLTVMKKALNAIDGKLATAHDFLEDPNTVVGGVGEKSMRYILDYAKRIADRCLPPDSQAIHKMCGDITAMTNALCELRTDGKGSSAPAEALSRGISQKLRELIGLVSQGITNVERNSIQQPAHTLTGRMEQARTWRNNPSLNEKGLGFQAVQSIIDDARKIANSNNCPLVEQLAIQKLCSETENLARQLSDMCRHGQGNSYEALTIAQAISGKLQTLKPKDRKSDVKGNSISIRGRSINK
;
A
#
# COMPACT_ATOMS: atom_id res chain seq x y z
N ILE A 1 -9.51 1.26 -34.09
CA ILE A 1 -10.84 1.87 -34.36
C ILE A 1 -10.58 3.20 -35.05
N GLU A 2 -10.93 3.31 -36.33
CA GLU A 2 -10.51 4.44 -37.19
C GLU A 2 -11.68 5.28 -37.71
N ASN A 3 -12.92 4.83 -37.51
CA ASN A 3 -14.10 5.57 -37.93
C ASN A 3 -15.26 5.41 -36.92
N LEU A 4 -16.24 6.30 -37.01
CA LEU A 4 -17.32 6.39 -36.02
C LEU A 4 -18.25 5.17 -36.06
N SER A 5 -18.45 4.58 -37.25
CA SER A 5 -19.28 3.37 -37.42
C SER A 5 -18.70 2.19 -36.64
N VAL A 6 -17.37 1.97 -36.77
CA VAL A 6 -16.66 0.92 -36.03
C VAL A 6 -16.66 1.19 -34.54
N LEU A 7 -16.55 2.46 -34.10
CA LEU A 7 -16.66 2.80 -32.67
C LEU A 7 -18.05 2.48 -32.10
N VAL A 8 -19.11 2.81 -32.84
CA VAL A 8 -20.49 2.51 -32.43
C VAL A 8 -20.69 1.00 -32.30
N GLN A 9 -20.17 0.23 -33.25
CA GLN A 9 -20.26 -1.23 -33.19
C GLN A 9 -19.47 -1.80 -32.00
N PHE A 10 -18.24 -1.33 -31.78
CA PHE A 10 -17.43 -1.71 -30.62
C PHE A 10 -18.16 -1.46 -29.30
N VAL A 11 -18.81 -0.30 -29.13
CA VAL A 11 -19.59 0.01 -27.92
C VAL A 11 -20.79 -0.92 -27.76
N LYS A 12 -21.51 -1.22 -28.86
CA LYS A 12 -22.63 -2.17 -28.86
C LYS A 12 -22.21 -3.57 -28.41
N ASP A 13 -21.01 -4.00 -28.77
CA ASP A 13 -20.48 -5.33 -28.41
C ASP A 13 -19.91 -5.36 -26.98
N LEU A 14 -19.30 -4.25 -26.54
CA LEU A 14 -18.66 -4.15 -25.24
C LEU A 14 -19.66 -3.98 -24.09
N CYS A 15 -20.67 -3.12 -24.25
CA CYS A 15 -21.60 -2.77 -23.17
C CYS A 15 -22.34 -3.98 -22.57
N PRO A 16 -22.86 -4.95 -23.34
CA PRO A 16 -23.50 -6.15 -22.81
C PRO A 16 -22.53 -7.01 -21.99
N SER A 17 -21.32 -7.20 -22.50
CA SER A 17 -20.25 -7.97 -21.85
C SER A 17 -19.85 -7.32 -20.52
N PHE A 18 -19.66 -6.00 -20.52
CA PHE A 18 -19.34 -5.25 -19.30
C PHE A 18 -20.46 -5.31 -18.26
N THR A 19 -21.71 -5.19 -18.68
CA THR A 19 -22.88 -5.33 -17.81
C THR A 19 -22.98 -6.72 -17.20
N LYS A 20 -22.65 -7.77 -17.97
CA LYS A 20 -22.61 -9.16 -17.48
C LYS A 20 -21.50 -9.33 -16.44
N VAL A 21 -20.28 -8.90 -16.75
CA VAL A 21 -19.13 -8.95 -15.84
C VAL A 21 -19.43 -8.19 -14.55
N SER A 22 -19.93 -6.95 -14.65
CA SER A 22 -20.28 -6.16 -13.47
C SER A 22 -21.32 -6.85 -12.58
N ARG A 23 -22.33 -7.53 -13.15
CA ARG A 23 -23.32 -8.27 -12.35
C ARG A 23 -22.69 -9.46 -11.64
N VAL A 24 -21.85 -10.22 -12.33
CA VAL A 24 -21.15 -11.38 -11.74
C VAL A 24 -20.23 -10.94 -10.61
N LEU A 25 -19.48 -9.84 -10.79
CA LEU A 25 -18.58 -9.32 -9.77
C LEU A 25 -19.32 -8.81 -8.52
N VAL A 26 -20.46 -8.13 -8.68
CA VAL A 26 -21.32 -7.70 -7.55
C VAL A 26 -21.91 -8.89 -6.79
N ALA A 27 -22.27 -9.97 -7.50
CA ALA A 27 -22.71 -11.19 -6.83
C ALA A 27 -21.54 -11.85 -6.08
N ARG A 28 -20.38 -11.94 -6.72
CA ARG A 28 -19.19 -12.58 -6.16
C ARG A 28 -18.66 -11.87 -4.92
N GLU A 29 -18.65 -10.54 -4.93
CA GLU A 29 -18.29 -9.72 -3.76
C GLU A 29 -19.07 -10.12 -2.51
N LYS A 30 -20.39 -10.35 -2.64
CA LYS A 30 -21.25 -10.74 -1.52
C LYS A 30 -20.94 -12.13 -0.96
N GLU A 31 -20.33 -12.99 -1.76
CA GLU A 31 -19.92 -14.36 -1.37
C GLU A 31 -18.53 -14.39 -0.75
N LEU A 32 -17.68 -13.40 -1.03
CA LEU A 32 -16.34 -13.33 -0.45
C LEU A 32 -16.48 -13.16 1.05
N VAL A 33 -15.76 -13.98 1.84
CA VAL A 33 -15.76 -13.89 3.30
C VAL A 33 -14.81 -12.79 3.79
N HIS A 34 -13.72 -12.54 3.06
CA HIS A 34 -12.67 -11.56 3.39
C HIS A 34 -13.04 -10.13 2.94
N GLN A 35 -13.14 -9.19 3.90
CA GLN A 35 -13.49 -7.78 3.62
C GLN A 35 -12.48 -7.08 2.71
N ALA A 36 -11.19 -7.35 2.89
CA ALA A 36 -10.10 -6.86 2.05
C ALA A 36 -10.33 -7.10 0.55
N HIS A 37 -10.64 -8.36 0.20
CA HIS A 37 -10.88 -8.76 -1.18
C HIS A 37 -12.17 -8.13 -1.71
N ARG A 38 -13.20 -8.01 -0.86
CA ARG A 38 -14.43 -7.27 -1.19
C ARG A 38 -14.11 -5.82 -1.54
N ASP A 39 -13.35 -5.12 -0.71
CA ASP A 39 -13.07 -3.69 -0.88
C ASP A 39 -12.26 -3.42 -2.16
N ILE A 40 -11.25 -4.25 -2.47
CA ILE A 40 -10.48 -4.12 -3.71
C ILE A 40 -11.39 -4.40 -4.93
N LEU A 41 -12.17 -5.49 -4.87
CA LEU A 41 -13.06 -5.88 -5.96
C LEU A 41 -14.10 -4.79 -6.26
N VAL A 42 -14.69 -4.20 -5.21
CA VAL A 42 -15.63 -3.07 -5.34
C VAL A 42 -14.94 -1.85 -5.93
N ARG A 43 -13.80 -1.44 -5.37
CA ARG A 43 -13.03 -0.27 -5.84
C ARG A 43 -12.65 -0.40 -7.31
N SER A 44 -12.05 -1.53 -7.69
CA SER A 44 -11.63 -1.75 -9.08
C SER A 44 -12.83 -1.84 -10.03
N LEU A 45 -13.94 -2.46 -9.61
CA LEU A 45 -15.17 -2.44 -10.40
C LEU A 45 -15.74 -1.01 -10.58
N GLU A 46 -15.73 -0.18 -9.54
CA GLU A 46 -16.14 1.23 -9.62
C GLU A 46 -15.21 2.05 -10.53
N SER A 47 -13.90 1.81 -10.44
CA SER A 47 -12.90 2.42 -11.33
C SER A 47 -13.18 2.09 -12.79
N VAL A 48 -13.44 0.82 -13.14
CA VAL A 48 -13.79 0.44 -14.51
C VAL A 48 -15.11 1.07 -14.97
N LYS A 49 -16.13 1.12 -14.11
CA LYS A 49 -17.41 1.79 -14.43
C LYS A 49 -17.23 3.27 -14.73
N SER A 50 -16.37 3.95 -13.97
CA SER A 50 -16.03 5.36 -14.17
C SER A 50 -15.20 5.59 -15.43
N LEU A 51 -14.22 4.72 -15.71
CA LEU A 51 -13.33 4.81 -16.87
C LEU A 51 -14.04 4.51 -18.19
N SER A 52 -15.05 3.64 -18.21
CA SER A 52 -15.75 3.23 -19.44
C SER A 52 -16.30 4.41 -20.28
N PRO A 53 -17.11 5.33 -19.75
CA PRO A 53 -17.59 6.48 -20.53
C PRO A 53 -16.45 7.43 -20.96
N ILE A 54 -15.41 7.56 -20.14
CA ILE A 54 -14.24 8.42 -20.42
C ILE A 54 -13.43 7.86 -21.59
N LEU A 55 -13.21 6.54 -21.60
CA LEU A 55 -12.52 5.85 -22.69
C LEU A 55 -13.32 5.92 -23.99
N ILE A 56 -14.64 5.73 -23.95
CA ILE A 56 -15.51 5.88 -25.12
C ILE A 56 -15.44 7.31 -25.67
N CYS A 57 -15.45 8.32 -24.79
CA CYS A 57 -15.30 9.72 -25.18
C CYS A 57 -13.93 9.98 -25.84
N SER A 58 -12.85 9.48 -25.24
CA SER A 58 -11.49 9.58 -25.79
C SER A 58 -11.36 8.92 -27.17
N MET A 59 -11.94 7.73 -27.35
CA MET A 59 -12.02 7.06 -28.65
C MET A 59 -12.79 7.88 -29.69
N LYS A 60 -13.89 8.52 -29.29
CA LYS A 60 -14.69 9.39 -30.17
C LYS A 60 -13.89 10.60 -30.62
N ILE A 61 -13.20 11.27 -29.70
CA ILE A 61 -12.34 12.43 -30.00
C ILE A 61 -11.23 12.02 -30.97
N PHE A 62 -10.55 10.90 -30.70
CA PHE A 62 -9.51 10.37 -31.59
C PHE A 62 -10.03 10.17 -33.02
N VAL A 63 -11.18 9.51 -33.19
CA VAL A 63 -11.79 9.27 -34.51
C VAL A 63 -12.17 10.58 -35.21
N GLN A 64 -12.67 11.57 -34.47
CA GLN A 64 -13.04 12.87 -35.03
C GLN A 64 -11.81 13.64 -35.55
N ILE A 65 -10.73 13.69 -34.77
CA ILE A 65 -9.49 14.37 -35.16
C ILE A 65 -8.84 13.65 -36.34
N LEU A 66 -8.84 12.32 -36.33
CA LEU A 66 -8.33 11.50 -37.43
C LEU A 66 -9.07 11.79 -38.75
N SER A 67 -10.39 12.00 -38.68
CA SER A 67 -11.23 12.32 -39.84
C SER A 67 -11.08 13.77 -40.34
N GLN A 68 -10.55 14.67 -39.53
CA GLN A 68 -10.45 16.12 -39.82
C GLN A 68 -9.06 16.59 -40.28
N GLY A 69 -8.15 15.68 -40.61
CA GLY A 69 -6.85 16.04 -41.19
C GLY A 69 -5.66 16.04 -40.22
N GLY A 70 -5.76 15.33 -39.08
CA GLY A 70 -4.56 14.75 -38.45
C GLY A 70 -3.82 15.58 -37.40
N LYS A 71 -4.08 16.90 -37.30
CA LYS A 71 -3.38 17.75 -36.32
C LYS A 71 -3.84 17.42 -34.89
N GLY A 72 -2.94 16.88 -34.06
CA GLY A 72 -3.24 16.43 -32.69
C GLY A 72 -3.73 14.98 -32.58
N VAL A 73 -3.60 14.16 -33.64
CA VAL A 73 -3.94 12.72 -33.59
C VAL A 73 -3.05 11.96 -32.61
N GLU A 74 -1.78 12.33 -32.52
CA GLU A 74 -0.81 11.69 -31.62
C GLU A 74 -1.23 11.86 -30.15
N ASP A 75 -1.47 13.10 -29.70
CA ASP A 75 -1.95 13.40 -28.35
C ASP A 75 -3.28 12.67 -28.03
N ALA A 76 -4.21 12.65 -28.98
CA ALA A 76 -5.49 11.97 -28.81
C ALA A 76 -5.31 10.43 -28.74
N ALA A 77 -4.36 9.87 -29.48
CA ALA A 77 -4.02 8.46 -29.44
C ALA A 77 -3.37 8.09 -28.11
N GLU A 78 -2.44 8.90 -27.61
CA GLU A 78 -1.79 8.71 -26.32
C GLU A 78 -2.81 8.73 -25.17
N ASN A 79 -3.70 9.72 -25.14
CA ASN A 79 -4.74 9.80 -24.11
C ASN A 79 -5.69 8.58 -24.15
N ARG A 80 -6.08 8.12 -25.34
CA ARG A 80 -6.88 6.90 -25.51
C ARG A 80 -6.13 5.66 -25.02
N ASN A 81 -4.86 5.53 -25.38
CA ASN A 81 -4.03 4.39 -25.00
C ASN A 81 -3.79 4.36 -23.48
N TYR A 82 -3.53 5.52 -22.87
CA TYR A 82 -3.42 5.67 -21.41
C TYR A 82 -4.68 5.19 -20.70
N LEU A 83 -5.86 5.62 -21.14
CA LEU A 83 -7.14 5.19 -20.55
C LEU A 83 -7.41 3.69 -20.77
N ALA A 84 -7.00 3.14 -21.90
CA ALA A 84 -7.14 1.71 -22.19
C ALA A 84 -6.22 0.86 -21.30
N VAL A 85 -4.96 1.26 -21.10
CA VAL A 85 -4.02 0.62 -20.17
C VAL A 85 -4.57 0.69 -18.76
N ARG A 86 -4.98 1.88 -18.30
CA ARG A 86 -5.55 2.06 -16.95
C ARG A 86 -6.79 1.19 -16.71
N MET A 87 -7.68 1.07 -17.69
CA MET A 87 -8.85 0.18 -17.60
C MET A 87 -8.42 -1.30 -17.57
N SER A 88 -7.37 -1.67 -18.30
CA SER A 88 -6.83 -3.03 -18.31
C SER A 88 -6.18 -3.40 -16.97
N ASP A 89 -5.47 -2.46 -16.34
CA ASP A 89 -4.87 -2.66 -15.02
C ASP A 89 -5.92 -2.96 -13.95
N GLU A 90 -7.05 -2.24 -13.96
CA GLU A 90 -8.17 -2.51 -13.03
C GLU A 90 -8.82 -3.87 -13.29
N ILE A 91 -8.92 -4.29 -14.55
CA ILE A 91 -9.42 -5.63 -14.90
C ILE A 91 -8.44 -6.72 -14.42
N ASN A 92 -7.14 -6.51 -14.59
CA ASN A 92 -6.12 -7.42 -14.09
C ASN A 92 -6.13 -7.52 -12.57
N GLU A 93 -6.39 -6.41 -11.86
CA GLU A 93 -6.55 -6.40 -10.41
C GLU A 93 -7.80 -7.18 -9.97
N ILE A 94 -8.92 -7.04 -10.69
CA ILE A 94 -10.11 -7.86 -10.49
C ILE A 94 -9.79 -9.35 -10.66
N ILE A 95 -9.10 -9.73 -11.74
CA ILE A 95 -8.70 -11.12 -11.98
C ILE A 95 -7.81 -11.62 -10.86
N ARG A 96 -6.80 -10.85 -10.45
CA ARG A 96 -5.88 -11.19 -9.37
C ARG A 96 -6.65 -11.48 -8.08
N VAL A 97 -7.58 -10.60 -7.69
CA VAL A 97 -8.39 -10.76 -6.47
C VAL A 97 -9.31 -11.97 -6.54
N LEU A 98 -9.93 -12.22 -7.69
CA LEU A 98 -10.79 -13.39 -7.88
C LEU A 98 -10.04 -14.72 -7.77
N LEU A 99 -8.75 -14.73 -8.12
CA LEU A 99 -7.87 -15.89 -8.04
C LEU A 99 -7.23 -16.10 -6.67
N LEU A 100 -7.46 -15.20 -5.70
CA LEU A 100 -7.02 -15.40 -4.33
C LEU A 100 -7.87 -16.49 -3.67
N THR A 101 -7.33 -17.71 -3.63
CA THR A 101 -7.96 -18.88 -2.99
C THR A 101 -7.50 -19.13 -1.56
N ASN A 102 -6.44 -18.44 -1.13
CA ASN A 102 -5.90 -18.53 0.22
C ASN A 102 -5.80 -17.15 0.86
N TYR A 103 -5.90 -17.17 2.18
CA TYR A 103 -5.71 -16.03 3.03
C TYR A 103 -4.24 -16.01 3.47
N ASP A 104 -3.47 -15.05 2.96
CA ASP A 104 -2.21 -14.68 3.58
C ASP A 104 -2.46 -13.47 4.47
N GLU A 105 -3.06 -13.75 5.64
CA GLU A 105 -3.30 -12.81 6.74
C GLU A 105 -2.04 -12.00 7.08
N GLU A 106 -0.86 -12.54 6.77
CA GLU A 106 0.44 -11.98 7.12
C GLU A 106 1.02 -11.04 6.06
N ALA A 107 0.55 -11.09 4.81
CA ALA A 107 1.13 -10.33 3.69
C ALA A 107 0.42 -9.01 3.38
N TRP A 108 -0.83 -8.83 3.82
CA TRP A 108 -1.68 -7.76 3.28
C TRP A 108 -2.14 -6.72 4.32
N ASP A 109 -2.29 -7.09 5.59
CA ASP A 109 -2.54 -6.13 6.69
C ASP A 109 -1.26 -5.60 7.34
N ALA A 110 -0.13 -6.24 7.07
CA ALA A 110 1.17 -5.77 7.51
C ALA A 110 1.71 -4.76 6.49
N ASP A 111 1.83 -3.49 6.91
CA ASP A 111 2.65 -2.50 6.19
C ASP A 111 3.98 -3.14 5.73
N ASN A 112 4.53 -2.73 4.57
CA ASN A 112 5.74 -3.33 4.00
C ASN A 112 6.84 -3.48 5.06
N LEU A 113 6.94 -2.49 5.93
CA LEU A 113 7.84 -2.46 7.06
C LEU A 113 7.56 -3.55 8.11
N THR A 114 6.29 -3.81 8.43
CA THR A 114 5.89 -4.89 9.35
C THR A 114 6.24 -6.26 8.78
N VAL A 115 6.03 -6.49 7.48
CA VAL A 115 6.45 -7.75 6.82
C VAL A 115 7.96 -7.91 6.89
N MET A 116 8.71 -6.85 6.61
CA MET A 116 10.17 -6.89 6.68
C MET A 116 10.70 -7.09 8.11
N LYS A 117 10.11 -6.41 9.11
CA LYS A 117 10.47 -6.57 10.54
C LYS A 117 10.15 -7.98 11.04
N LYS A 118 9.04 -8.58 10.59
CA LYS A 118 8.72 -9.98 10.89
C LYS A 118 9.72 -10.94 10.27
N ALA A 119 10.11 -10.72 9.01
CA ALA A 119 11.14 -11.51 8.35
C ALA A 119 12.50 -11.36 9.03
N LEU A 120 12.86 -10.17 9.53
CA LEU A 120 14.06 -9.95 10.34
C LEU A 120 14.02 -10.75 11.63
N ASN A 121 12.91 -10.72 12.38
CA ASN A 121 12.76 -11.54 13.59
C ASN A 121 12.88 -13.04 13.28
N ALA A 122 12.39 -13.49 12.11
CA ALA A 122 12.52 -14.87 11.67
C ALA A 122 13.96 -15.25 11.30
N ILE A 123 14.76 -14.30 10.80
CA ILE A 123 16.21 -14.44 10.62
C ILE A 123 16.86 -14.62 12.00
N ASP A 124 16.59 -13.71 12.94
CA ASP A 124 17.20 -13.71 14.28
C ASP A 124 16.95 -15.04 15.02
N GLY A 125 15.72 -15.55 14.94
CA GLY A 125 15.34 -16.83 15.54
C GLY A 125 16.04 -18.06 14.94
N LYS A 126 16.76 -17.93 13.83
CA LYS A 126 17.50 -19.01 13.14
C LYS A 126 19.01 -18.84 13.19
N LEU A 127 19.52 -17.67 13.60
CA LEU A 127 20.95 -17.36 13.57
C LEU A 127 21.77 -18.32 14.43
N ALA A 128 21.33 -18.62 15.66
CA ALA A 128 22.06 -19.53 16.54
C ALA A 128 22.27 -20.90 15.88
N THR A 129 21.20 -21.52 15.39
CA THR A 129 21.27 -22.82 14.71
C THR A 129 22.10 -22.80 13.42
N ALA A 130 22.09 -21.68 12.70
CA ALA A 130 22.93 -21.49 11.51
C ALA A 130 24.41 -21.31 11.87
N HIS A 131 24.72 -20.66 13.00
CA HIS A 131 26.08 -20.56 13.52
C HIS A 131 26.60 -21.91 14.03
N ASP A 132 25.81 -22.65 14.79
CA ASP A 132 26.17 -24.00 15.24
C ASP A 132 26.54 -24.92 14.07
N PHE A 133 25.79 -24.81 12.96
CA PHE A 133 26.09 -25.53 11.72
C PHE A 133 27.46 -25.19 11.13
N LEU A 134 27.87 -23.93 11.21
CA LEU A 134 29.16 -23.48 10.70
C LEU A 134 30.29 -23.89 11.64
N GLU A 135 30.08 -23.79 12.95
CA GLU A 135 31.09 -24.08 13.96
C GLU A 135 31.42 -25.57 14.08
N ASP A 136 30.43 -26.47 13.95
CA ASP A 136 30.65 -27.92 14.03
C ASP A 136 30.88 -28.56 12.64
N PRO A 137 32.12 -29.04 12.35
CA PRO A 137 32.47 -29.69 11.09
C PRO A 137 31.74 -31.02 10.84
N ASN A 138 31.24 -31.67 11.90
CA ASN A 138 30.62 -32.99 11.84
C ASN A 138 29.09 -32.94 11.69
N THR A 139 28.52 -31.74 11.52
CA THR A 139 27.08 -31.59 11.31
C THR A 139 26.60 -32.23 10.02
N VAL A 140 25.42 -32.85 10.11
CA VAL A 140 24.80 -33.56 8.98
C VAL A 140 24.31 -32.57 7.92
N VAL A 141 24.77 -32.73 6.69
CA VAL A 141 24.27 -32.01 5.50
C VAL A 141 22.79 -32.35 5.30
N GLY A 142 21.97 -31.34 5.00
CA GLY A 142 20.51 -31.44 4.95
C GLY A 142 19.82 -31.43 6.33
N GLY A 143 20.59 -31.33 7.41
CA GLY A 143 20.10 -31.21 8.78
C GLY A 143 19.45 -29.85 9.09
N VAL A 144 19.02 -29.68 10.35
CA VAL A 144 18.35 -28.45 10.81
C VAL A 144 19.24 -27.23 10.64
N GLY A 145 20.55 -27.38 10.84
CA GLY A 145 21.57 -26.34 10.65
C GLY A 145 21.59 -25.74 9.24
N GLU A 146 21.78 -26.59 8.22
CA GLU A 146 21.77 -26.14 6.83
C GLU A 146 20.39 -25.56 6.45
N LYS A 147 19.29 -26.21 6.86
CA LYS A 147 17.94 -25.69 6.61
C LYS A 147 17.74 -24.29 7.20
N SER A 148 18.24 -24.05 8.41
CA SER A 148 18.22 -22.71 9.02
C SER A 148 19.00 -21.69 8.19
N MET A 149 20.17 -22.06 7.63
CA MET A 149 20.91 -21.22 6.69
C MET A 149 20.06 -20.87 5.46
N ARG A 150 19.43 -21.87 4.82
CA ARG A 150 18.56 -21.65 3.65
C ARG A 150 17.40 -20.73 3.97
N TYR A 151 16.73 -20.94 5.10
CA TYR A 151 15.63 -20.09 5.54
C TYR A 151 16.05 -18.64 5.80
N ILE A 152 17.23 -18.41 6.41
CA ILE A 152 17.75 -17.04 6.59
C ILE A 152 17.88 -16.34 5.24
N LEU A 153 18.44 -17.02 4.24
CA LEU A 153 18.60 -16.46 2.89
C LEU A 153 17.26 -16.18 2.21
N ASP A 154 16.26 -17.05 2.38
CA ASP A 154 14.93 -16.83 1.83
C ASP A 154 14.22 -15.64 2.49
N TYR A 155 14.32 -15.49 3.82
CA TYR A 155 13.80 -14.30 4.52
C TYR A 155 14.53 -13.03 4.09
N ALA A 156 15.86 -13.09 3.92
CA ALA A 156 16.65 -11.95 3.45
C ALA A 156 16.23 -11.51 2.03
N LYS A 157 15.98 -12.46 1.12
CA LYS A 157 15.43 -12.15 -0.22
C LYS A 157 14.04 -11.54 -0.15
N ARG A 158 13.14 -12.05 0.71
CA ARG A 158 11.81 -11.45 0.94
C ARG A 158 11.89 -10.00 1.42
N ILE A 159 12.91 -9.68 2.23
CA ILE A 159 13.19 -8.30 2.64
C ILE A 159 13.74 -7.50 1.46
N ALA A 160 14.70 -8.04 0.70
CA ALA A 160 15.29 -7.42 -0.48
C ALA A 160 14.24 -7.02 -1.53
N ASP A 161 13.23 -7.85 -1.76
CA ASP A 161 12.16 -7.58 -2.72
C ASP A 161 11.27 -6.38 -2.33
N ARG A 162 11.37 -5.93 -1.07
CA ARG A 162 10.66 -4.76 -0.52
C ARG A 162 11.59 -3.57 -0.24
N CYS A 163 12.88 -3.75 -0.42
CA CYS A 163 13.89 -2.71 -0.26
C CYS A 163 13.92 -1.75 -1.46
N LEU A 164 14.58 -0.60 -1.26
CA LEU A 164 14.93 0.28 -2.39
C LEU A 164 15.89 -0.45 -3.35
N PRO A 165 15.90 -0.13 -4.66
CA PRO A 165 16.71 -0.83 -5.65
C PRO A 165 18.19 -1.08 -5.29
N PRO A 166 18.96 -0.11 -4.73
CA PRO A 166 20.36 -0.37 -4.38
C PRO A 166 20.51 -1.40 -3.24
N ASP A 167 19.65 -1.30 -2.22
CA ASP A 167 19.64 -2.21 -1.08
C ASP A 167 19.19 -3.62 -1.52
N SER A 168 18.16 -3.68 -2.35
CA SER A 168 17.65 -4.93 -2.94
C SER A 168 18.74 -5.69 -3.69
N GLN A 169 19.47 -5.00 -4.58
CA GLN A 169 20.58 -5.59 -5.35
C GLN A 169 21.72 -6.07 -4.45
N ALA A 170 22.10 -5.27 -3.45
CA ALA A 170 23.17 -5.64 -2.52
C ALA A 170 22.82 -6.90 -1.70
N ILE A 171 21.59 -6.98 -1.19
CA ILE A 171 21.11 -8.13 -0.40
C ILE A 171 21.01 -9.39 -1.28
N HIS A 172 20.44 -9.28 -2.48
CA HIS A 172 20.35 -10.41 -3.43
C HIS A 172 21.72 -10.96 -3.81
N LYS A 173 22.69 -10.08 -4.09
CA LYS A 173 24.07 -10.48 -4.37
C LYS A 173 24.69 -11.23 -3.19
N MET A 174 24.58 -10.69 -1.98
CA MET A 174 25.12 -11.34 -0.77
C MET A 174 24.47 -12.70 -0.51
N CYS A 175 23.16 -12.82 -0.73
CA CYS A 175 22.47 -14.11 -0.63
C CYS A 175 22.98 -15.13 -1.65
N GLY A 176 23.29 -14.70 -2.88
CA GLY A 176 23.90 -15.52 -3.91
C GLY A 176 25.29 -16.04 -3.50
N ASP A 177 26.17 -15.15 -3.02
CA ASP A 177 27.50 -15.51 -2.52
C ASP A 177 27.44 -16.55 -1.40
N ILE A 178 26.60 -16.31 -0.39
CA ILE A 178 26.44 -17.23 0.75
C ILE A 178 25.88 -18.58 0.29
N THR A 179 24.94 -18.58 -0.66
CA THR A 179 24.39 -19.81 -1.23
C THR A 179 25.49 -20.65 -1.88
N ALA A 180 26.32 -20.04 -2.72
CA ALA A 180 27.41 -20.73 -3.41
C ALA A 180 28.44 -21.29 -2.42
N MET A 181 28.85 -20.49 -1.42
CA MET A 181 29.79 -20.95 -0.39
C MET A 181 29.21 -22.07 0.48
N THR A 182 27.93 -21.98 0.84
CA THR A 182 27.24 -23.03 1.62
C THR A 182 27.15 -24.33 0.85
N ASN A 183 26.85 -24.28 -0.46
CA ASN A 183 26.86 -25.46 -1.32
C ASN A 183 28.25 -26.12 -1.35
N ALA A 184 29.30 -25.34 -1.57
CA ALA A 184 30.69 -25.84 -1.58
C ALA A 184 31.09 -26.45 -0.22
N LEU A 185 30.66 -25.86 0.90
CA LEU A 185 30.87 -26.43 2.23
C LEU A 185 30.13 -27.78 2.41
N CYS A 186 28.89 -27.87 1.94
CA CYS A 186 28.10 -29.10 2.01
C CYS A 186 28.68 -30.22 1.15
N GLU A 187 29.22 -29.90 -0.03
CA GLU A 187 29.95 -30.85 -0.88
C GLU A 187 31.17 -31.42 -0.14
N LEU A 188 32.01 -30.55 0.45
CA LEU A 188 33.18 -31.00 1.24
C LEU A 188 32.78 -31.87 2.43
N ARG A 189 31.69 -31.54 3.13
CA ARG A 189 31.19 -32.35 4.25
C ARG A 189 30.66 -33.70 3.78
N THR A 190 29.97 -33.75 2.64
CA THR A 190 29.48 -34.99 2.03
C THR A 190 30.64 -35.92 1.63
N ASP A 191 31.74 -35.34 1.15
CA ASP A 191 32.99 -36.04 0.84
C ASP A 191 33.77 -36.51 2.09
N GLY A 192 33.27 -36.27 3.31
CA GLY A 192 33.98 -36.57 4.56
C GLY A 192 35.14 -35.62 4.86
N LYS A 193 35.25 -34.48 4.15
CA LYS A 193 36.30 -33.46 4.30
C LYS A 193 35.83 -32.26 5.13
N GLY A 194 34.85 -32.46 6.01
CA GLY A 194 34.26 -31.39 6.83
C GLY A 194 35.26 -30.64 7.71
N SER A 195 36.26 -31.33 8.25
CA SER A 195 37.33 -30.75 9.10
C SER A 195 38.59 -30.36 8.32
N SER A 196 38.52 -30.30 6.99
CA SER A 196 39.66 -29.88 6.17
C SER A 196 39.87 -28.36 6.25
N ALA A 197 41.11 -27.89 6.09
CA ALA A 197 41.41 -26.46 6.09
C ALA A 197 40.55 -25.63 5.08
N PRO A 198 40.24 -26.13 3.86
CA PRO A 198 39.31 -25.46 2.96
C PRO A 198 37.87 -25.38 3.49
N ALA A 199 37.36 -26.43 4.14
CA ALA A 199 36.02 -26.44 4.72
C ALA A 199 35.90 -25.48 5.91
N GLU A 200 36.91 -25.43 6.77
CA GLU A 200 36.96 -24.46 7.86
C GLU A 200 37.07 -23.01 7.36
N ALA A 201 37.85 -22.78 6.30
CA ALA A 201 37.96 -21.46 5.68
C ALA A 201 36.62 -21.00 5.08
N LEU A 202 35.89 -21.90 4.41
CA LEU A 202 34.53 -21.64 3.93
C LEU A 202 33.59 -21.34 5.08
N SER A 203 33.61 -22.13 6.15
CA SER A 203 32.76 -21.90 7.33
C SER A 203 32.97 -20.52 7.96
N ARG A 204 34.24 -20.11 8.17
CA ARG A 204 34.58 -18.77 8.66
C ARG A 204 34.12 -17.67 7.69
N GLY A 205 34.32 -17.87 6.39
CA GLY A 205 33.90 -16.93 5.35
C GLY A 205 32.38 -16.77 5.28
N ILE A 206 31.63 -17.86 5.39
CA ILE A 206 30.15 -17.85 5.45
C ILE A 206 29.69 -17.10 6.71
N SER A 207 30.30 -17.40 7.86
CA SER A 207 29.97 -16.72 9.13
C SER A 207 30.16 -15.20 9.04
N GLN A 208 31.24 -14.76 8.38
CA GLN A 208 31.47 -13.33 8.14
C GLN A 208 30.41 -12.73 7.22
N LYS A 209 30.16 -13.33 6.05
CA LYS A 209 29.16 -12.83 5.10
C LYS A 209 27.75 -12.84 5.67
N LEU A 210 27.41 -13.81 6.51
CA LEU A 210 26.12 -13.86 7.19
C LEU A 210 25.93 -12.65 8.11
N ARG A 211 26.96 -12.24 8.85
CA ARG A 211 26.92 -10.99 9.65
C ARG A 211 26.75 -9.76 8.77
N GLU A 212 27.47 -9.68 7.66
CA GLU A 212 27.35 -8.58 6.70
C GLU A 212 25.93 -8.52 6.08
N LEU A 213 25.35 -9.67 5.75
CA LEU A 213 23.98 -9.78 5.24
C LEU A 213 22.96 -9.21 6.24
N ILE A 214 23.07 -9.55 7.52
CA ILE A 214 22.16 -9.04 8.57
C ILE A 214 22.26 -7.51 8.66
N GLY A 215 23.47 -6.96 8.54
CA GLY A 215 23.69 -5.52 8.47
C GLY A 215 23.00 -4.87 7.27
N LEU A 216 23.17 -5.45 6.07
CA LEU A 216 22.50 -4.97 4.85
C LEU A 216 20.98 -5.04 4.95
N VAL A 217 20.44 -6.13 5.49
CA VAL A 217 19.00 -6.32 5.70
C VAL A 217 18.45 -5.25 6.64
N SER A 218 19.11 -5.03 7.78
CA SER A 218 18.69 -4.02 8.77
C SER A 218 18.75 -2.59 8.20
N GLN A 219 19.78 -2.30 7.40
CA GLN A 219 19.92 -1.01 6.72
C GLN A 219 18.83 -0.81 5.67
N GLY A 220 18.52 -1.84 4.88
CA GLY A 220 17.45 -1.81 3.87
C GLY A 220 16.08 -1.54 4.49
N ILE A 221 15.77 -2.19 5.62
CA ILE A 221 14.56 -1.92 6.41
C ILE A 221 14.49 -0.45 6.84
N THR A 222 15.58 0.07 7.39
CA THR A 222 15.67 1.47 7.85
C THR A 222 15.48 2.45 6.69
N ASN A 223 16.05 2.14 5.51
CA ASN A 223 15.90 2.99 4.33
C ASN A 223 14.47 3.01 3.79
N VAL A 224 13.78 1.86 3.81
CA VAL A 224 12.35 1.77 3.45
C VAL A 224 11.49 2.51 4.47
N GLU A 225 11.77 2.39 5.76
CA GLU A 225 11.07 3.14 6.82
C GLU A 225 11.18 4.64 6.58
N ARG A 226 12.40 5.16 6.33
CA ARG A 226 12.62 6.57 6.00
C ARG A 226 11.94 7.00 4.70
N ASN A 227 11.94 6.15 3.67
CA ASN A 227 11.32 6.48 2.40
C ASN A 227 9.79 6.51 2.50
N SER A 228 9.20 5.57 3.25
CA SER A 228 7.75 5.48 3.47
C SER A 228 7.22 6.67 4.27
N ILE A 229 8.01 7.17 5.22
CA ILE A 229 7.72 8.42 5.94
C ILE A 229 7.69 9.63 4.99
N GLN A 230 8.41 9.59 3.87
CA GLN A 230 8.54 10.68 2.90
C GLN A 230 7.49 10.71 1.76
N GLN A 231 6.44 9.88 1.79
CA GLN A 231 5.38 9.84 0.77
C GLN A 231 4.01 10.21 1.36
N PRO A 232 3.13 10.95 0.67
CA PRO A 232 1.79 11.24 1.18
C PRO A 232 0.98 9.97 1.49
N ALA A 233 0.47 9.83 2.71
CA ALA A 233 -0.32 8.66 3.09
C ALA A 233 -1.70 8.66 2.40
N HIS A 234 -2.13 7.49 1.93
CA HIS A 234 -3.43 7.33 1.26
C HIS A 234 -4.56 6.94 2.23
N THR A 235 -4.25 6.30 3.35
CA THR A 235 -5.23 5.95 4.40
C THR A 235 -5.46 7.09 5.38
N LEU A 236 -6.64 7.15 6.01
CA LEU A 236 -6.91 8.13 7.08
C LEU A 236 -5.95 7.93 8.27
N THR A 237 -5.68 6.69 8.65
CA THR A 237 -4.75 6.35 9.74
C THR A 237 -3.33 6.83 9.44
N GLY A 238 -2.83 6.59 8.21
CA GLY A 238 -1.52 7.07 7.80
C GLY A 238 -1.43 8.59 7.74
N ARG A 239 -2.47 9.27 7.24
CA ARG A 239 -2.55 10.75 7.25
C ARG A 239 -2.55 11.31 8.68
N MET A 240 -3.24 10.64 9.60
CA MET A 240 -3.23 11.01 11.02
C MET A 240 -1.86 10.84 11.66
N GLU A 241 -1.11 9.79 11.31
CA GLU A 241 0.26 9.60 11.80
C GLU A 241 1.22 10.65 11.21
N GLN A 242 1.12 10.95 9.92
CA GLN A 242 1.92 12.03 9.31
C GLN A 242 1.64 13.40 9.94
N ALA A 243 0.38 13.71 10.19
CA ALA A 243 -0.01 14.91 10.94
C ALA A 243 0.53 14.86 12.39
N ARG A 244 0.54 13.69 13.05
CA ARG A 244 1.08 13.52 14.40
C ARG A 244 2.58 13.74 14.46
N THR A 245 3.34 13.11 13.55
CA THR A 245 4.79 13.25 13.46
C THR A 245 5.20 14.71 13.27
N TRP A 246 4.54 15.41 12.34
CA TRP A 246 4.79 16.84 12.13
C TRP A 246 4.43 17.70 13.34
N ARG A 247 3.31 17.45 14.02
CA ARG A 247 2.95 18.20 15.24
C ARG A 247 3.91 17.94 16.40
N ASN A 248 4.42 16.72 16.52
CA ASN A 248 5.37 16.36 17.58
C ASN A 248 6.75 16.98 17.33
N ASN A 249 7.14 17.15 16.06
CA ASN A 249 8.40 17.78 15.67
C ASN A 249 8.19 18.75 14.50
N PRO A 250 7.61 19.95 14.72
CA PRO A 250 7.30 20.87 13.62
C PRO A 250 8.54 21.39 12.88
N SER A 251 9.69 21.43 13.56
CA SER A 251 10.99 21.79 12.97
C SER A 251 11.52 20.78 11.95
N LEU A 252 11.14 19.50 12.06
CA LEU A 252 11.50 18.44 11.12
C LEU A 252 10.52 18.43 9.94
N ASN A 253 10.39 19.56 9.23
CA ASN A 253 9.46 19.71 8.11
C ASN A 253 9.90 18.82 6.92
N GLU A 254 9.55 17.54 6.96
CA GLU A 254 9.81 16.53 5.94
C GLU A 254 9.00 16.84 4.67
N LYS A 255 9.50 17.77 3.85
CA LYS A 255 8.91 18.16 2.55
C LYS A 255 7.44 18.60 2.60
N GLY A 256 6.95 19.04 3.76
CA GLY A 256 5.57 19.51 3.93
C GLY A 256 4.51 18.42 4.07
N LEU A 257 4.91 17.15 4.24
CA LEU A 257 3.98 16.00 4.28
C LEU A 257 2.97 16.09 5.41
N GLY A 258 3.39 16.50 6.61
CA GLY A 258 2.47 16.65 7.74
C GLY A 258 1.41 17.72 7.49
N PHE A 259 1.78 18.84 6.89
CA PHE A 259 0.83 19.88 6.50
C PHE A 259 -0.14 19.37 5.42
N GLN A 260 0.37 18.70 4.38
CA GLN A 260 -0.45 18.08 3.33
C GLN A 260 -1.42 17.03 3.87
N ALA A 261 -1.00 16.24 4.86
CA ALA A 261 -1.83 15.26 5.52
C ALA A 261 -3.00 15.92 6.28
N VAL A 262 -2.73 17.03 7.00
CA VAL A 262 -3.79 17.83 7.65
C VAL A 262 -4.78 18.39 6.63
N GLN A 263 -4.30 18.96 5.52
CA GLN A 263 -5.15 19.47 4.43
C GLN A 263 -6.04 18.35 3.86
N SER A 264 -5.46 17.18 3.59
CA SER A 264 -6.19 16.04 3.04
C SER A 264 -7.29 15.52 3.99
N ILE A 265 -7.06 15.56 5.32
CA ILE A 265 -8.09 15.19 6.30
C ILE A 265 -9.23 16.22 6.30
N ILE A 266 -8.90 17.51 6.21
CA ILE A 266 -9.88 18.60 6.15
C ILE A 266 -10.76 18.49 4.89
N ASP A 267 -10.15 18.18 3.74
CA ASP A 267 -10.88 18.01 2.48
C ASP A 267 -11.86 16.84 2.54
N ASP A 268 -11.46 15.71 3.12
CA ASP A 268 -12.36 14.57 3.28
C ASP A 268 -13.49 14.89 4.27
N ALA A 269 -13.20 15.60 5.36
CA ALA A 269 -14.24 16.06 6.29
C ALA A 269 -15.25 17.01 5.61
N ARG A 270 -14.79 17.91 4.73
CA ARG A 270 -15.66 18.79 3.92
C ARG A 270 -16.51 17.99 2.93
N LYS A 271 -15.94 16.98 2.27
CA LYS A 271 -16.70 16.08 1.38
C LYS A 271 -17.82 15.35 2.14
N ILE A 272 -17.51 14.84 3.34
CA ILE A 272 -18.49 14.18 4.21
C ILE A 272 -19.60 15.16 4.61
N ALA A 273 -19.22 16.36 5.06
CA ALA A 273 -20.17 17.40 5.47
C ALA A 273 -21.11 17.84 4.33
N ASN A 274 -20.61 17.88 3.10
CA ASN A 274 -21.37 18.25 1.90
C ASN A 274 -22.13 17.08 1.27
N SER A 275 -22.08 15.88 1.84
CA SER A 275 -22.88 14.75 1.37
C SER A 275 -24.35 14.91 1.77
N ASN A 276 -25.28 14.46 0.93
CA ASN A 276 -26.74 14.62 1.10
C ASN A 276 -27.33 14.03 2.41
N ASN A 277 -26.52 13.33 3.21
CA ASN A 277 -26.94 12.64 4.44
C ASN A 277 -26.48 13.35 5.73
N CYS A 278 -25.96 14.57 5.65
CA CYS A 278 -25.52 15.34 6.82
C CYS A 278 -26.56 16.43 7.18
N PRO A 279 -27.07 16.48 8.43
CA PRO A 279 -27.91 17.57 8.88
C PRO A 279 -27.22 18.93 8.77
N LEU A 280 -27.95 19.98 8.37
CA LEU A 280 -27.39 21.32 8.13
C LEU A 280 -26.60 21.89 9.34
N VAL A 281 -27.08 21.63 10.56
CA VAL A 281 -26.40 22.07 11.79
C VAL A 281 -25.05 21.38 11.96
N GLU A 282 -24.97 20.08 11.65
CA GLU A 282 -23.74 19.29 11.72
C GLU A 282 -22.78 19.69 10.59
N GLN A 283 -23.30 19.95 9.38
CA GLN A 283 -22.52 20.49 8.26
C GLN A 283 -21.84 21.81 8.62
N LEU A 284 -22.56 22.77 9.20
CA LEU A 284 -22.01 24.06 9.62
C LEU A 284 -20.94 23.91 10.72
N ALA A 285 -21.17 23.00 11.67
CA ALA A 285 -20.21 22.70 12.73
C ALA A 285 -18.91 22.09 12.16
N ILE A 286 -19.01 21.13 11.24
CA ILE A 286 -17.85 20.52 10.57
C ILE A 286 -17.11 21.55 9.72
N GLN A 287 -17.83 22.37 8.94
CA GLN A 287 -17.21 23.42 8.12
C GLN A 287 -16.44 24.44 8.99
N LYS A 288 -17.00 24.86 10.13
CA LYS A 288 -16.32 25.73 11.08
C LYS A 288 -15.04 25.07 11.61
N LEU A 289 -15.13 23.82 12.03
CA LEU A 289 -13.98 23.06 12.56
C LEU A 289 -12.87 22.86 11.51
N CYS A 290 -13.25 22.57 10.27
CA CYS A 290 -12.34 22.49 9.13
C CYS A 290 -11.58 23.80 8.90
N SER A 291 -12.29 24.93 8.85
CA SER A 291 -11.68 26.25 8.64
C SER A 291 -10.75 26.68 9.78
N GLU A 292 -11.13 26.41 11.03
CA GLU A 292 -10.27 26.67 12.19
C GLU A 292 -9.00 25.81 12.16
N THR A 293 -9.13 24.52 11.82
CA THR A 293 -7.99 23.60 11.72
C THR A 293 -7.05 24.00 10.59
N GLU A 294 -7.59 24.42 9.45
CA GLU A 294 -6.83 24.89 8.30
C GLU A 294 -6.01 26.15 8.62
N ASN A 295 -6.62 27.13 9.30
CA ASN A 295 -5.93 28.35 9.70
C ASN A 295 -4.76 28.06 10.65
N LEU A 296 -4.97 27.22 11.67
CA LEU A 296 -3.91 26.80 12.59
C LEU A 296 -2.80 26.04 11.87
N ALA A 297 -3.16 25.15 10.93
CA ALA A 297 -2.18 24.39 10.14
C ALA A 297 -1.32 25.31 9.25
N ARG A 298 -1.92 26.32 8.63
CA ARG A 298 -1.18 27.32 7.84
C ARG A 298 -0.25 28.14 8.73
N GLN A 299 -0.74 28.63 9.87
CA GLN A 299 0.08 29.38 10.83
C GLN A 299 1.28 28.56 11.31
N LEU A 300 1.07 27.29 11.68
CA LEU A 300 2.16 26.41 12.09
C LEU A 300 3.15 26.17 10.95
N SER A 301 2.66 25.91 9.73
CA SER A 301 3.49 25.72 8.55
C SER A 301 4.37 26.95 8.28
N ASP A 302 3.79 28.15 8.36
CA ASP A 302 4.54 29.39 8.16
C ASP A 302 5.59 29.59 9.26
N MET A 303 5.26 29.34 10.53
CA MET A 303 6.26 29.37 11.62
C MET A 303 7.41 28.38 11.39
N CYS A 304 7.11 27.18 10.89
CA CYS A 304 8.14 26.19 10.55
C CYS A 304 9.04 26.69 9.41
N ARG A 305 8.48 27.34 8.38
CA ARG A 305 9.25 27.93 7.27
C ARG A 305 10.18 29.05 7.72
N HIS A 306 9.81 29.78 8.78
CA HIS A 306 10.65 30.82 9.38
C HIS A 306 11.61 30.28 10.46
N GLY A 307 11.74 28.95 10.60
CA GLY A 307 12.63 28.33 11.59
C GLY A 307 12.11 28.39 13.03
N GLN A 308 10.87 28.84 13.26
CA GLN A 308 10.24 28.99 14.56
C GLN A 308 9.44 27.74 14.99
N GLY A 309 9.64 26.59 14.35
CA GLY A 309 8.89 25.35 14.62
C GLY A 309 9.06 24.77 16.02
N ASN A 310 10.12 25.16 16.74
CA ASN A 310 10.36 24.77 18.15
C ASN A 310 9.92 25.83 19.17
N SER A 311 9.29 26.92 18.72
CA SER A 311 8.80 27.95 19.62
C SER A 311 7.64 27.43 20.49
N TYR A 312 7.47 28.01 21.68
CA TYR A 312 6.35 27.70 22.56
C TYR A 312 4.99 27.92 21.88
N GLU A 313 4.89 28.97 21.05
CA GLU A 313 3.70 29.25 20.24
C GLU A 313 3.45 28.17 19.19
N ALA A 314 4.48 27.71 18.47
CA ALA A 314 4.35 26.63 17.48
C ALA A 314 3.88 25.31 18.12
N LEU A 315 4.40 24.96 19.30
CA LEU A 315 3.98 23.78 20.05
C LEU A 315 2.52 23.90 20.54
N THR A 316 2.10 25.11 20.95
CA THR A 316 0.72 25.38 21.37
C THR A 316 -0.26 25.22 20.19
N ILE A 317 0.10 25.75 19.02
CA ILE A 317 -0.69 25.58 17.79
C ILE A 317 -0.74 24.11 17.39
N ALA A 318 0.37 23.38 17.47
CA ALA A 318 0.43 21.95 17.18
C ALA A 318 -0.52 21.14 18.09
N GLN A 319 -0.59 21.46 19.37
CA GLN A 319 -1.55 20.85 20.31
C GLN A 319 -3.01 21.19 19.95
N ALA A 320 -3.29 22.44 19.59
CA ALA A 320 -4.63 22.87 19.16
C ALA A 320 -5.10 22.12 17.89
N ILE A 321 -4.21 21.93 16.90
CA ILE A 321 -4.48 21.12 15.71
C ILE A 321 -4.77 19.66 16.10
N SER A 322 -4.05 19.11 17.09
CA SER A 322 -4.29 17.75 17.59
C SER A 322 -5.70 17.54 18.12
N GLY A 323 -6.17 18.44 19.00
CA GLY A 323 -7.53 18.38 19.55
C GLY A 323 -8.62 18.50 18.48
N LYS A 324 -8.42 19.37 17.48
CA LYS A 324 -9.38 19.54 16.38
C LYS A 324 -9.41 18.36 15.43
N LEU A 325 -8.27 17.78 15.07
CA LEU A 325 -8.20 16.58 14.22
C LEU A 325 -8.84 15.35 14.88
N GLN A 326 -8.74 15.20 16.21
CA GLN A 326 -9.45 14.14 16.92
C GLN A 326 -10.98 14.32 16.83
N THR A 327 -11.45 15.56 16.90
CA THR A 327 -12.88 15.89 16.76
C THR A 327 -13.37 15.70 15.32
N LEU A 328 -12.52 15.91 14.31
CA LEU A 328 -12.81 15.66 12.89
C LEU A 328 -12.78 14.18 12.50
N LYS A 329 -12.25 13.30 13.36
CA LYS A 329 -12.26 11.86 13.09
C LYS A 329 -13.72 11.40 12.97
N PRO A 330 -14.11 10.72 11.87
CA PRO A 330 -15.46 10.18 11.77
C PRO A 330 -15.66 9.25 12.97
N LYS A 331 -16.64 9.57 13.83
CA LYS A 331 -17.09 8.65 14.87
C LYS A 331 -17.58 7.40 14.12
N ASP A 332 -17.04 6.24 14.47
CA ASP A 332 -17.50 4.96 13.91
C ASP A 332 -19.03 4.91 14.01
N ARG A 333 -19.72 5.02 12.87
CA ARG A 333 -21.18 4.84 12.80
C ARG A 333 -21.48 3.35 12.93
N LYS A 334 -21.22 2.79 14.11
CA LYS A 334 -21.70 1.49 14.60
C LYS A 334 -22.39 1.67 15.94
N SER A 335 -23.41 2.52 15.99
CA SER A 335 -24.40 2.58 17.07
C SER A 335 -25.43 3.64 16.71
N ASP A 336 -26.50 3.25 16.03
CA ASP A 336 -27.87 3.80 16.16
C ASP A 336 -28.79 3.23 15.06
N VAL A 337 -28.85 1.90 14.99
CA VAL A 337 -30.01 1.21 14.43
C VAL A 337 -30.61 0.36 15.55
N LYS A 338 -31.08 1.02 16.61
CA LYS A 338 -32.17 0.47 17.44
C LYS A 338 -33.46 1.10 16.93
N GLY A 339 -34.28 0.26 16.32
CA GLY A 339 -35.49 0.63 15.61
C GLY A 339 -36.45 1.47 16.44
N ASN A 340 -36.73 2.68 15.96
CA ASN A 340 -38.00 3.32 16.21
C ASN A 340 -39.07 2.54 15.45
N SER A 341 -39.75 1.65 16.18
CA SER A 341 -40.97 0.99 15.73
C SER A 341 -42.11 2.01 15.75
N ILE A 342 -42.30 2.75 14.65
CA ILE A 342 -43.52 3.53 14.42
C ILE A 342 -44.54 2.58 13.79
N SER A 343 -45.40 2.02 14.64
CA SER A 343 -46.61 1.29 14.25
C SER A 343 -47.62 2.28 13.64
N ILE A 344 -47.74 2.27 12.31
CA ILE A 344 -48.93 2.79 11.62
C ILE A 344 -49.61 1.60 10.93
N ARG A 345 -50.50 0.91 11.66
CA ARG A 345 -51.57 0.13 11.04
C ARG A 345 -52.70 1.10 10.70
N GLY A 346 -52.64 1.62 9.49
CA GLY A 346 -53.76 2.30 8.84
C GLY A 346 -54.91 1.33 8.65
N ARG A 347 -56.09 1.74 9.12
CA ARG A 347 -57.41 1.15 8.86
C ARG A 347 -57.59 0.93 7.36
N SER A 348 -58.04 -0.26 6.97
CA SER A 348 -58.74 -0.44 5.70
C SER A 348 -60.23 -0.56 6.01
N ILE A 349 -60.99 0.43 5.56
CA ILE A 349 -62.45 0.46 5.50
C ILE A 349 -62.81 0.20 4.04
N ASN A 350 -63.62 -0.84 3.83
CA ASN A 350 -64.52 -1.15 2.71
C ASN A 350 -64.29 -0.48 1.33
N LYS A 351 -64.11 -1.31 0.30
CA LYS A 351 -65.15 -1.60 -0.70
C LYS A 351 -64.87 -2.90 -1.44
#